data_AF-A0A1B7W347-F1
#
_entry.id   AF-A0A1B7W347-F1
#
_cell.length_a   1.000
_cell.length_b   1.000
_cell.length_c   1.000
_cell.angle_alpha   90.00
_cell.angle_beta   90.00
_cell.angle_gamma   90.00
#
_symmetry.space_group_name_H-M   'P 1'
#
loop_
_entity.id
_entity.type
_entity.pdbx_description
1 polymer ?
#
loop_
_entity_poly.entity_id
_entity_poly.type
_entity_poly.pdbx_seq_one_letter_code
_entity_poly.pdbx_strand_id
1 'polypeptide(L)'
;CLLKLYAVHGDVVRKAKRESRNIAESELPILWILTPTFSDRMIAGLGANEIVEDWVKGVYFLPNILKTAIVVIHQLPENEDTLWLRVLGKGGTQKRAVEELTELPENNPFRENLLEILADWRKNLELRDNLS
;
A
#
# COMPACT_ATOMS: atom_id res chain seq x y z
N CYS A 1 6.36 -3.57 11.75
CA CYS A 1 4.96 -3.54 11.26
C CYS A 1 4.13 -4.70 11.82
N LEU A 2 4.59 -5.96 11.75
CA LEU A 2 3.86 -7.13 12.28
C LEU A 2 3.40 -6.99 13.74
N LEU A 3 4.25 -6.45 14.64
CA LEU A 3 3.86 -6.21 16.02
C LEU A 3 2.60 -5.33 16.15
N LYS A 4 2.46 -4.31 15.29
CA LYS A 4 1.27 -3.45 15.25
C LYS A 4 0.04 -4.21 14.74
N LEU A 5 0.21 -5.05 13.73
CA LEU A 5 -0.87 -5.91 13.22
C LEU A 5 -1.42 -6.81 14.34
N TYR A 6 -0.54 -7.48 15.08
CA TYR A 6 -0.97 -8.38 16.15
C TYR A 6 -1.58 -7.66 17.35
N ALA A 7 -1.14 -6.42 17.62
CA ALA A 7 -1.82 -5.57 18.60
C ALA A 7 -3.27 -5.29 18.17
N VAL A 8 -3.49 -4.93 16.91
CA VAL A 8 -4.84 -4.71 16.34
C VAL A 8 -5.66 -6.01 16.34
N HIS A 9 -5.08 -7.15 15.99
CA HIS A 9 -5.75 -8.46 16.11
C HIS A 9 -6.23 -8.70 17.54
N GLY A 10 -5.38 -8.40 18.53
CA GLY A 10 -5.75 -8.47 19.94
C GLY A 10 -6.94 -7.59 20.30
N ASP A 11 -6.99 -6.35 19.79
CA ASP A 11 -8.12 -5.44 19.99
C ASP A 11 -9.41 -5.95 19.37
N VAL A 12 -9.34 -6.45 18.13
CA VAL A 12 -10.46 -7.04 17.40
C VAL A 12 -11.02 -8.26 18.13
N VAL A 13 -10.16 -9.19 18.56
CA VAL A 13 -10.57 -10.38 19.34
C VAL A 13 -11.17 -9.99 20.68
N ARG A 14 -10.57 -9.02 21.40
CA ARG A 14 -11.12 -8.53 22.68
C ARG A 14 -12.50 -7.90 22.50
N LYS A 15 -12.71 -7.15 21.41
CA LYS A 15 -14.02 -6.57 21.09
C LYS A 15 -15.06 -7.65 20.84
N ALA A 16 -14.76 -8.62 19.98
CA ALA A 16 -15.67 -9.75 19.68
C ALA A 16 -16.05 -10.52 20.95
N LYS A 17 -15.09 -10.78 21.85
CA LYS A 17 -15.35 -11.41 23.16
C LYS A 17 -16.32 -10.60 24.03
N ARG A 18 -16.17 -9.26 24.10
CA ARG A 18 -17.09 -8.40 24.87
C ARG A 18 -18.51 -8.43 24.28
N GLU A 19 -18.63 -8.65 22.98
CA GLU A 19 -19.91 -8.75 22.26
C GLU A 19 -20.46 -10.19 22.24
N SER A 20 -19.83 -11.14 22.96
CA SER A 20 -20.18 -12.57 22.95
C SER A 20 -20.24 -13.18 21.55
N ARG A 21 -19.39 -12.67 20.64
CA ARG A 21 -19.31 -13.08 19.24
C ARG A 21 -18.06 -13.91 19.00
N ASN A 22 -18.20 -15.00 18.26
CA ASN A 22 -17.06 -15.72 17.70
C ASN A 22 -16.56 -15.01 16.45
N ILE A 23 -15.24 -14.98 16.26
CA ILE A 23 -14.60 -14.34 15.11
C ILE A 23 -13.81 -15.35 14.31
N ALA A 24 -14.02 -15.36 13.00
CA ALA A 24 -13.26 -16.19 12.06
C ALA A 24 -11.92 -15.53 11.71
N GLU A 25 -10.94 -16.35 11.30
CA GLU A 25 -9.62 -15.84 10.90
C GLU A 25 -9.66 -14.88 9.69
N SER A 26 -10.65 -15.06 8.81
CA SER A 26 -10.91 -14.18 7.65
C SER A 26 -11.41 -12.78 8.04
N GLU A 27 -11.89 -12.61 9.27
CA GLU A 27 -12.31 -11.30 9.79
C GLU A 27 -11.15 -10.53 10.43
N LEU A 28 -10.00 -11.17 10.63
CA LEU A 28 -8.81 -10.48 11.12
C LEU A 28 -8.22 -9.62 9.99
N PRO A 29 -7.82 -8.37 10.30
CA PRO A 29 -7.28 -7.48 9.28
C PRO A 29 -5.96 -8.00 8.71
N ILE A 30 -5.70 -7.64 7.46
CA ILE A 30 -4.43 -7.90 6.75
C ILE A 30 -3.58 -6.63 6.80
N LEU A 31 -2.29 -6.79 7.08
CA LEU A 31 -1.32 -5.70 6.97
C LEU A 31 -0.88 -5.53 5.51
N TRP A 32 -1.07 -4.34 4.97
CA TRP A 32 -0.53 -3.94 3.67
C TRP A 32 0.70 -3.05 3.87
N ILE A 33 1.83 -3.45 3.31
CA ILE A 33 3.07 -2.67 3.31
C ILE A 33 3.31 -2.12 1.91
N LEU A 34 3.21 -0.80 1.75
CA LEU A 34 3.58 -0.12 0.51
C LEU A 34 5.05 0.28 0.59
N THR A 35 5.87 -0.17 -0.35
CA THR A 35 7.28 0.21 -0.42
C THR A 35 7.65 0.70 -1.82
N PRO A 36 8.33 1.86 -1.95
CA PRO A 36 8.72 2.37 -3.27
C PRO A 36 9.61 1.38 -4.03
N THR A 37 10.56 0.75 -3.34
CA THR A 37 11.45 -0.28 -3.90
C THR A 37 11.68 -1.41 -2.91
N PHE A 38 11.84 -2.62 -3.42
CA PHE A 38 12.17 -3.79 -2.62
C PHE A 38 12.87 -4.81 -3.52
N SER A 39 13.93 -5.45 -3.02
CA SER A 39 14.73 -6.36 -3.84
C SER A 39 14.17 -7.79 -3.82
N ASP A 40 14.36 -8.51 -4.92
CA ASP A 40 13.93 -9.91 -5.05
C ASP A 40 14.52 -10.81 -3.96
N ARG A 41 15.77 -10.54 -3.56
CA ARG A 41 16.41 -11.24 -2.43
C ARG A 41 15.63 -11.05 -1.12
N MET A 42 15.12 -9.85 -0.86
CA MET A 42 14.34 -9.57 0.35
C MET A 42 12.93 -10.17 0.27
N ILE A 43 12.30 -10.13 -0.92
CA ILE A 43 11.02 -10.81 -1.18
C ILE A 43 11.14 -12.31 -0.86
N ALA A 44 12.15 -12.96 -1.44
CA ALA A 44 12.44 -14.37 -1.19
C ALA A 44 12.79 -14.65 0.28
N GLY A 45 13.58 -13.78 0.92
CA GLY A 45 13.95 -13.90 2.33
C GLY A 45 12.76 -13.81 3.30
N LEU A 46 11.65 -13.18 2.89
CA LEU A 46 10.39 -13.14 3.64
C LEU A 46 9.47 -14.32 3.32
N GLY A 47 9.85 -15.20 2.38
CA GLY A 47 8.98 -16.26 1.86
C GLY A 47 7.73 -15.71 1.17
N ALA A 48 7.82 -14.49 0.61
CA ALA A 48 6.71 -13.82 -0.03
C ALA A 48 6.57 -14.25 -1.49
N ASN A 49 5.33 -14.51 -1.94
CA ASN A 49 5.04 -15.01 -3.28
C ASN A 49 3.95 -14.18 -3.95
N GLU A 50 4.00 -14.07 -5.28
CA GLU A 50 2.91 -13.51 -6.08
C GLU A 50 1.75 -14.50 -6.14
N ILE A 51 0.52 -13.98 -6.18
CA ILE A 51 -0.69 -14.76 -6.45
C ILE A 51 -1.22 -14.26 -7.80
N VAL A 52 -0.64 -14.80 -8.87
CA VAL A 52 -0.77 -14.24 -10.24
C VAL A 52 -2.20 -14.34 -10.79
N GLU A 53 -3.02 -15.26 -10.31
CA GLU A 53 -4.41 -15.42 -10.76
C GLU A 53 -5.32 -14.25 -10.32
N ASP A 54 -5.03 -13.63 -9.17
CA ASP A 54 -5.88 -12.60 -8.56
C ASP A 54 -5.21 -11.22 -8.51
N TRP A 55 -3.89 -11.14 -8.69
CA TRP A 55 -3.12 -9.93 -8.45
C TRP A 55 -2.10 -9.62 -9.54
N VAL A 56 -1.83 -8.33 -9.70
CA VAL A 56 -0.81 -7.83 -10.62
C VAL A 56 0.60 -8.03 -10.07
N LYS A 57 1.58 -8.05 -10.98
CA LYS A 57 3.01 -8.03 -10.65
C LYS A 57 3.32 -6.92 -9.63
N GLY A 58 4.20 -7.22 -8.67
CA GLY A 58 4.58 -6.27 -7.63
C GLY A 58 3.73 -6.40 -6.36
N VAL A 59 2.73 -7.26 -6.33
CA VAL A 59 1.96 -7.61 -5.13
C VAL A 59 2.38 -8.99 -4.62
N TYR A 60 2.93 -9.03 -3.41
CA TYR A 60 3.46 -10.24 -2.79
C TYR A 60 2.76 -10.53 -1.47
N PHE A 61 2.44 -11.79 -1.23
CA PHE A 61 1.85 -12.26 0.00
C PHE A 61 2.88 -13.04 0.80
N LEU A 62 3.03 -12.69 2.07
CA LEU A 62 3.76 -13.52 3.04
C LEU A 62 2.96 -14.79 3.35
N PRO A 63 3.58 -15.81 3.99
CA PRO A 63 2.84 -16.98 4.46
C PRO A 63 1.56 -16.57 5.20
N ASN A 64 0.42 -17.18 4.85
CA ASN A 64 -0.92 -16.73 5.26
C ASN A 64 -1.08 -16.50 6.77
N ILE A 65 -0.38 -17.28 7.61
CA ILE A 65 -0.38 -17.12 9.08
C ILE A 65 0.08 -15.72 9.54
N LEU A 66 0.87 -15.01 8.74
CA LEU A 66 1.35 -13.67 9.03
C LEU A 66 0.38 -12.56 8.60
N LYS A 67 -0.70 -12.88 7.87
CA LYS A 67 -1.73 -11.94 7.39
C LYS A 67 -1.13 -10.63 6.84
N THR A 68 -0.12 -10.74 5.97
CA THR A 68 0.63 -9.59 5.47
C THR A 68 0.84 -9.68 3.97
N ALA A 69 0.65 -8.55 3.30
CA ALA A 69 0.98 -8.36 1.89
C ALA A 69 1.94 -7.17 1.73
N ILE A 70 2.78 -7.23 0.71
CA ILE A 70 3.75 -6.20 0.33
C ILE A 70 3.45 -5.77 -1.10
N VAL A 71 3.31 -4.47 -1.30
CA VAL A 71 3.21 -3.85 -2.62
C VAL A 71 4.53 -3.14 -2.91
N VAL A 72 5.22 -3.63 -3.93
CA VAL A 72 6.50 -3.14 -4.38
C VAL A 72 6.28 -2.22 -5.57
N ILE A 73 6.16 -0.93 -5.29
CA ILE A 73 5.57 0.05 -6.20
C ILE A 73 6.31 0.13 -7.55
N HIS A 74 7.65 0.11 -7.55
CA HIS A 74 8.43 0.15 -8.80
C HIS A 74 8.29 -1.09 -9.70
N GLN A 75 7.64 -2.16 -9.23
CA GLN A 75 7.39 -3.38 -10.02
C GLN A 75 5.95 -3.43 -10.57
N LEU A 76 5.08 -2.50 -10.15
CA LEU A 76 3.71 -2.42 -10.64
C LEU A 76 3.68 -2.12 -12.15
N PRO A 77 2.75 -2.73 -12.91
CA PRO A 77 2.53 -2.39 -14.32
C PRO A 77 2.29 -0.89 -14.54
N GLU A 78 2.76 -0.34 -15.65
CA GLU A 78 2.52 1.08 -16.00
C GLU A 78 1.19 1.20 -16.76
N ASN A 79 0.09 1.31 -16.00
CA ASN A 79 -1.27 1.53 -16.50
C ASN A 79 -2.11 2.33 -15.49
N GLU A 80 -3.33 2.71 -15.86
CA GLU A 80 -4.22 3.54 -15.03
C GLU A 80 -4.58 2.87 -13.69
N ASP A 81 -4.79 1.54 -13.66
CA ASP A 81 -5.22 0.80 -12.46
C ASP A 81 -4.21 0.87 -11.30
N THR A 82 -2.92 1.03 -11.61
CA THR A 82 -1.83 1.11 -10.62
C THR A 82 -1.30 2.53 -10.41
N LEU A 83 -1.78 3.50 -11.20
CA LEU A 83 -1.26 4.86 -11.25
C LEU A 83 -1.23 5.51 -9.85
N TRP A 84 -2.27 5.27 -9.06
CA TRP A 84 -2.43 5.77 -7.69
C TRP A 84 -1.33 5.33 -6.73
N LEU A 85 -0.87 4.09 -6.87
CA LEU A 85 0.26 3.59 -6.09
C LEU A 85 1.58 4.12 -6.63
N ARG A 86 1.73 4.19 -7.96
CA ARG A 86 3.00 4.62 -8.60
C ARG A 86 3.32 6.09 -8.33
N VAL A 87 2.32 6.95 -8.13
CA VAL A 87 2.52 8.34 -7.68
C VAL A 87 3.12 8.42 -6.26
N LEU A 88 2.90 7.41 -5.41
CA LEU A 88 3.55 7.27 -4.10
C LEU A 88 4.94 6.61 -4.18
N GLY A 89 5.41 6.30 -5.39
CA GLY A 89 6.71 5.70 -5.64
C GLY A 89 7.87 6.68 -5.42
N LYS A 90 9.03 6.36 -6.01
CA LYS A 90 10.20 7.25 -5.98
C LYS A 90 10.93 7.25 -7.32
N GLY A 91 11.71 8.30 -7.56
CA GLY A 91 12.56 8.41 -8.74
C GLY A 91 11.78 8.29 -10.05
N GLY A 92 12.27 7.47 -10.98
CA GLY A 92 11.68 7.32 -12.31
C GLY A 92 10.23 6.83 -12.31
N THR A 93 9.86 5.94 -11.38
CA THR A 93 8.49 5.44 -11.26
C THR A 93 7.51 6.57 -10.91
N GLN A 94 7.87 7.41 -9.94
CA GLN A 94 7.02 8.53 -9.55
C GLN A 94 6.95 9.58 -10.66
N LYS A 95 8.08 9.89 -11.30
CA LYS A 95 8.12 10.87 -12.39
C LYS A 95 7.16 10.48 -13.53
N ARG A 96 7.26 9.24 -14.03
CA ARG A 96 6.36 8.74 -15.09
C ARG A 96 4.90 8.74 -14.66
N ALA A 97 4.62 8.31 -13.42
CA ALA A 97 3.26 8.33 -12.89
C ALA A 97 2.68 9.75 -12.78
N VAL A 98 3.48 10.76 -12.46
CA VAL A 98 3.05 12.16 -12.46
C VAL A 98 2.81 12.65 -13.90
N GLU A 99 3.66 12.27 -14.86
CA GLU A 99 3.45 12.60 -16.29
C GLU A 99 2.12 12.00 -16.79
N GLU A 100 1.88 10.71 -16.56
CA GLU A 100 0.62 10.03 -16.87
C GLU A 100 -0.59 10.71 -16.22
N LEU A 101 -0.46 11.15 -14.96
CA LEU A 101 -1.52 11.88 -14.24
C LEU A 101 -1.89 13.20 -14.92
N THR A 102 -0.91 13.91 -15.48
CA THR A 102 -1.14 15.19 -16.19
C THR A 102 -1.84 15.00 -17.53
N GLU A 103 -1.72 13.82 -18.13
CA GLU A 103 -2.34 13.46 -19.41
C GLU A 103 -3.81 13.02 -19.24
N LEU A 104 -4.23 12.67 -18.01
CA LEU A 104 -5.62 12.32 -17.74
C LEU A 104 -6.57 13.51 -17.98
N PRO A 105 -7.81 13.27 -18.45
CA PRO A 105 -8.81 14.33 -18.62
C PRO A 105 -8.97 15.17 -17.35
N GLU A 106 -9.19 16.47 -17.49
CA GLU A 106 -9.33 17.39 -16.34
C GLU A 106 -10.47 16.98 -15.41
N ASN A 107 -11.56 16.44 -15.97
CA ASN A 107 -12.72 15.96 -15.21
C ASN A 107 -12.57 14.51 -14.70
N ASN A 108 -11.36 13.94 -14.72
CA ASN A 108 -11.15 12.61 -14.18
C ASN A 108 -11.14 12.69 -12.64
N PRO A 109 -12.09 12.05 -11.92
CA PRO A 109 -12.15 12.10 -10.46
C PRO A 109 -10.86 11.62 -9.79
N PHE A 110 -10.14 10.71 -10.45
CA PHE A 110 -8.86 10.22 -9.98
C PHE A 110 -7.77 11.30 -9.97
N ARG A 111 -7.75 12.15 -11.01
CA ARG A 111 -6.82 13.29 -11.11
C ARG A 111 -7.10 14.32 -10.03
N GLU A 112 -8.36 14.68 -9.81
CA GLU A 112 -8.76 15.64 -8.77
C GLU A 112 -8.37 15.17 -7.36
N ASN A 113 -8.76 13.94 -6.99
CA ASN A 113 -8.46 13.37 -5.67
C ASN A 113 -6.96 13.27 -5.41
N LEU A 114 -6.18 12.87 -6.42
CA LEU A 114 -4.75 12.69 -6.25
C LEU A 114 -4.01 14.03 -6.14
N LEU A 115 -4.45 15.06 -6.89
CA LEU A 115 -3.91 16.41 -6.77
C LEU A 115 -4.16 17.01 -5.39
N GLU A 116 -5.34 16.77 -4.80
CA GLU A 116 -5.65 17.19 -3.43
C GLU A 116 -4.70 16.52 -2.42
N ILE A 117 -4.55 15.19 -2.48
CA ILE A 117 -3.66 14.43 -1.61
C ILE A 117 -2.20 14.90 -1.76
N LEU A 118 -1.72 15.11 -3.00
CA LEU A 118 -0.36 15.59 -3.26
C LEU A 118 -0.14 17.02 -2.76
N ALA A 119 -1.12 17.90 -2.91
CA ALA A 119 -1.05 19.26 -2.40
C ALA A 119 -0.95 19.27 -0.86
N ASP A 120 -1.75 18.45 -0.19
CA ASP A 120 -1.72 18.31 1.26
C ASP A 120 -0.43 17.66 1.76
N TRP A 121 0.08 16.66 1.04
CA TRP A 121 1.37 16.06 1.35
C TRP A 121 2.52 17.07 1.24
N ARG A 122 2.55 17.87 0.17
CA ARG A 122 3.55 18.93 -0.03
C ARG A 122 3.52 19.98 1.07
N LYS A 123 2.33 20.45 1.47
CA LYS A 123 2.19 21.37 2.63
C LYS A 123 2.75 20.75 3.90
N ASN A 124 2.48 19.46 4.16
CA ASN A 124 2.98 18.76 5.34
C ASN A 124 4.51 18.57 5.32
N LEU A 125 5.12 18.40 4.14
CA LEU A 125 6.58 18.35 4.01
C LEU A 125 7.22 19.72 4.22
N GLU A 126 6.70 20.77 3.59
CA GLU A 126 7.18 22.15 3.78
C GLU A 126 7.11 22.58 5.26
N LEU A 127 6.07 22.15 5.99
CA LEU A 127 5.95 22.37 7.43
C LEU A 127 7.03 21.64 8.24
N ARG A 128 7.46 20.45 7.82
CA ARG A 128 8.51 19.68 8.52
C ARG A 128 9.91 20.20 8.23
N ASP A 129 10.18 20.63 7.01
CA ASP A 129 11.46 21.24 6.62
C ASP A 129 11.65 22.63 7.26
N ASN A 130 10.57 23.37 7.52
CA ASN A 130 10.62 24.63 8.27
C ASN A 130 10.81 24.45 9.79
N LEU A 131 10.71 23.21 10.30
CA LEU A 131 10.90 22.85 11.71
C LEU A 131 12.27 22.17 11.98
N SER A 132 13.08 21.97 10.93
CA SER A 132 14.44 21.40 10.99
C SER A 132 15.50 22.46 10.77
#